data_AF-A0A1B8U469-F1
#
_entry.id   AF-A0A1B8U469-F1
#
_cell.length_a   1.000
_cell.length_b   1.000
_cell.length_c   1.000
_cell.angle_alpha   90.00
_cell.angle_beta   90.00
_cell.angle_gamma   90.00
#
_symmetry.space_group_name_H-M   'P 1'
#
loop_
_entity.id
_entity.type
_entity.pdbx_description
1 polymer ?
#
loop_
_entity_poly.entity_id
_entity_poly.type
_entity_poly.pdbx_seq_one_letter_code
_entity_poly.pdbx_strand_id
1 'polypeptide(L)'
;MNEKLNWNIDKTKLIDYKSESWSNDYFISSPNNKYGIVVYNINESRMGAYAGLIGIYSNFKNPKIELNSSQTWIYFQDEKTFSFLEKSECIVCRKPASNSKNLKDGFPFIIINMKNRQFAFLDFNYTSIYYGIEETELFKAKLIEIHPKDIEYLNDKKRTNEIIDLENLKWLEFIDFNRALEKYYE
;
A
#
# COMPACT_ATOMS: atom_id res chain seq x y z
N MET A 1 16.91 -5.33 -11.00
CA MET A 1 17.45 -6.70 -10.92
C MET A 1 16.29 -7.57 -10.46
N ASN A 2 15.72 -8.41 -11.33
CA ASN A 2 14.56 -9.24 -11.01
C ASN A 2 14.99 -10.28 -9.98
N GLU A 3 14.66 -10.07 -8.70
CA GLU A 3 14.69 -11.14 -7.72
C GLU A 3 13.77 -12.24 -8.20
N LYS A 4 14.36 -13.31 -8.74
CA LYS A 4 13.65 -14.57 -8.95
C LYS A 4 13.20 -15.07 -7.58
N LEU A 5 11.94 -14.79 -7.26
CA LEU A 5 10.96 -15.71 -6.65
C LEU A 5 11.58 -16.76 -5.74
N ASN A 6 12.09 -16.35 -4.58
CA ASN A 6 12.39 -17.30 -3.52
C ASN A 6 11.10 -17.77 -2.82
N TRP A 7 9.98 -17.08 -3.05
CA TRP A 7 8.63 -17.49 -2.65
C TRP A 7 7.96 -18.29 -3.77
N ASN A 8 7.52 -19.51 -3.48
CA ASN A 8 6.72 -20.33 -4.41
C ASN A 8 5.24 -19.88 -4.40
N ILE A 9 4.96 -18.73 -5.00
CA ILE A 9 3.62 -18.12 -4.99
C ILE A 9 2.74 -18.76 -6.05
N ASP A 10 1.63 -19.34 -5.60
CA ASP A 10 0.55 -19.80 -6.46
C ASP A 10 -0.35 -18.63 -6.88
N LYS A 11 -0.10 -18.10 -8.07
CA LYS A 11 -0.87 -16.99 -8.66
C LYS A 11 -2.30 -17.39 -9.04
N THR A 12 -2.62 -18.68 -9.15
CA THR A 12 -4.00 -19.12 -9.46
C THR A 12 -4.98 -18.81 -8.32
N LYS A 13 -4.46 -18.51 -7.12
CA LYS A 13 -5.24 -18.08 -5.96
C LYS A 13 -5.48 -16.57 -5.91
N LEU A 14 -4.88 -15.80 -6.82
CA LEU A 14 -5.15 -14.36 -6.96
C LEU A 14 -6.52 -14.15 -7.63
N ILE A 15 -7.34 -13.27 -7.07
CA ILE A 15 -8.70 -13.05 -7.55
C ILE A 15 -8.61 -12.12 -8.76
N ASP A 16 -9.34 -12.43 -9.83
CA ASP A 16 -9.36 -11.64 -11.06
C ASP A 16 -7.97 -11.43 -11.70
N TYR A 17 -7.01 -12.32 -11.44
CA TYR A 17 -5.69 -12.27 -12.03
C TYR A 17 -5.75 -12.36 -13.55
N LYS A 18 -5.13 -11.38 -14.22
CA LYS A 18 -5.02 -11.29 -15.68
C LYS A 18 -3.56 -11.12 -16.03
N SER A 19 -3.03 -12.08 -16.78
CA SER A 19 -1.71 -11.91 -17.40
C SER A 19 -1.87 -11.03 -18.63
N GLU A 20 -1.29 -9.84 -18.61
CA GLU A 20 -1.16 -9.01 -19.81
C GLU A 20 0.24 -9.15 -20.41
N SER A 21 0.36 -9.04 -21.73
CA SER A 21 1.64 -9.26 -22.42
C SER A 21 2.67 -8.15 -22.20
N TRP A 22 2.23 -6.99 -21.71
CA TRP A 22 3.02 -5.77 -21.64
C TRP A 22 3.25 -5.25 -20.21
N SER A 23 2.57 -5.83 -19.21
CA SER A 23 2.78 -5.52 -17.79
C SER A 23 3.19 -6.79 -17.03
N ASN A 24 4.36 -6.76 -16.38
CA ASN A 24 4.77 -7.84 -15.49
C ASN A 24 4.25 -7.58 -14.08
N ASP A 25 3.92 -8.66 -13.36
CA ASP A 25 3.69 -8.56 -11.92
C ASP A 25 4.96 -8.05 -11.22
N TYR A 26 4.76 -7.28 -10.16
CA TYR A 26 5.83 -6.86 -9.27
C TYR A 26 5.78 -7.67 -7.98
N PHE A 27 6.94 -8.07 -7.48
CA PHE A 27 7.06 -8.79 -6.22
C PHE A 27 8.02 -8.09 -5.29
N ILE A 28 7.64 -8.01 -4.00
CA ILE A 28 8.50 -7.52 -2.93
C ILE A 28 8.22 -8.30 -1.65
N SER A 29 9.24 -8.57 -0.84
CA SER A 29 9.08 -9.14 0.49
C SER A 29 9.30 -8.09 1.59
N SER A 30 8.68 -8.30 2.74
CA SER A 30 9.03 -7.56 3.95
C SER A 30 10.49 -7.83 4.31
N PRO A 31 11.23 -6.90 4.95
CA PRO A 31 12.66 -7.07 5.21
C PRO A 31 12.99 -8.32 6.04
N ASN A 32 12.09 -8.70 6.94
CA ASN A 32 12.17 -9.92 7.75
C ASN A 32 11.64 -11.20 7.04
N ASN A 33 11.27 -11.13 5.76
CA ASN A 33 10.68 -12.20 4.94
C ASN A 33 9.43 -12.87 5.56
N LYS A 34 8.73 -12.18 6.47
CA LYS A 34 7.47 -12.69 7.03
C LYS A 34 6.32 -12.60 6.03
N TYR A 35 6.33 -11.58 5.18
CA TYR A 35 5.30 -11.31 4.19
C TYR A 35 5.90 -11.15 2.79
N GLY A 36 5.20 -11.67 1.78
CA GLY A 36 5.49 -11.46 0.37
C GLY A 36 4.30 -10.77 -0.28
N ILE A 37 4.53 -9.72 -1.07
CA ILE A 37 3.49 -8.95 -1.72
C ILE A 37 3.66 -9.08 -3.23
N VAL A 38 2.61 -9.52 -3.90
CA VAL A 38 2.49 -9.47 -5.36
C VAL A 38 1.60 -8.29 -5.71
N VAL A 39 2.10 -7.38 -6.54
CA VAL A 39 1.28 -6.40 -7.25
C VAL A 39 1.02 -6.96 -8.64
N TYR A 40 -0.25 -7.12 -9.00
CA TYR A 40 -0.69 -7.74 -10.25
C TYR A 40 -1.75 -6.88 -10.93
N ASN A 41 -2.07 -7.20 -12.20
CA ASN A 41 -2.94 -6.40 -13.06
C ASN A 41 -2.48 -4.92 -13.10
N ILE A 42 -1.17 -4.68 -13.16
CA ILE A 42 -0.61 -3.33 -13.11
C ILE A 42 -0.98 -2.60 -14.40
N ASN A 43 -1.67 -1.47 -14.27
CA ASN A 43 -2.10 -0.67 -15.41
C ASN A 43 -1.75 0.82 -15.19
N GLU A 44 -1.41 1.50 -16.27
CA GLU A 44 -1.22 2.94 -16.28
C GLU A 44 -2.58 3.63 -16.20
N SER A 45 -2.80 4.40 -15.13
CA SER A 45 -4.04 5.16 -14.96
C SER A 45 -3.97 6.50 -15.71
N ARG A 46 -2.81 7.17 -15.67
CA ARG A 46 -2.48 8.42 -16.38
C ARG A 46 -0.97 8.46 -16.61
N MET A 47 -0.49 9.21 -17.60
CA MET A 47 0.93 9.31 -17.98
C MET A 47 1.91 9.20 -16.79
N GLY A 48 2.54 8.04 -16.63
CA GLY A 48 3.54 7.71 -15.60
C GLY A 48 3.00 7.30 -14.22
N ALA A 49 1.68 7.32 -14.00
CA ALA A 49 1.01 6.93 -12.77
C ALA A 49 0.33 5.58 -12.93
N TYR A 50 0.86 4.57 -12.24
CA TYR A 50 0.39 3.19 -12.32
C TYR A 50 -0.44 2.83 -11.09
N ALA A 51 -1.36 1.88 -11.27
CA ALA A 51 -2.09 1.27 -10.19
C ALA A 51 -2.15 -0.25 -10.40
N GLY A 52 -2.29 -1.00 -9.32
CA GLY A 52 -2.41 -2.45 -9.38
C GLY A 52 -3.22 -3.02 -8.23
N LEU A 53 -3.61 -4.27 -8.36
CA LEU A 53 -4.18 -5.08 -7.28
C LEU A 53 -3.05 -5.72 -6.49
N ILE A 54 -3.33 -6.09 -5.23
CA ILE A 54 -2.34 -6.71 -4.35
C ILE A 54 -2.81 -8.06 -3.81
N GLY A 55 -1.87 -9.00 -3.75
CA GLY A 55 -1.95 -10.21 -2.95
C GLY A 55 -0.84 -10.22 -1.92
N ILE A 56 -1.19 -10.32 -0.64
CA ILE A 56 -0.23 -10.44 0.46
C ILE A 56 -0.23 -11.88 0.94
N TYR A 57 0.94 -12.47 0.98
CA TYR A 57 1.20 -13.84 1.40
C TYR A 57 2.01 -13.85 2.69
N SER A 58 1.73 -14.79 3.58
CA SER A 58 2.55 -15.13 4.73
C SER A 58 3.33 -16.42 4.46
N ASN A 59 4.36 -16.66 5.28
CA ASN A 59 5.15 -17.90 5.29
C ASN A 59 5.92 -18.16 3.98
N PHE A 60 7.16 -17.68 3.97
CA PHE A 60 8.15 -17.91 2.91
C PHE A 60 8.19 -19.35 2.34
N LYS A 61 8.21 -20.36 3.22
CA LYS A 61 8.40 -21.76 2.84
C LYS A 61 7.14 -22.39 2.25
N ASN A 62 5.97 -21.94 2.70
CA ASN A 62 4.68 -22.41 2.23
C ASN A 62 3.71 -21.22 2.13
N PRO A 63 3.80 -20.43 1.04
CA PRO A 63 3.07 -19.19 0.91
C PRO A 63 1.56 -19.37 1.07
N LYS A 64 0.98 -18.70 2.05
CA LYS A 64 -0.46 -18.66 2.29
C LYS A 64 -0.96 -17.25 2.04
N ILE A 65 -2.00 -17.11 1.22
CA ILE A 65 -2.61 -15.81 0.98
C ILE A 65 -3.34 -15.32 2.24
N GLU A 66 -2.99 -14.13 2.71
CA GLU A 66 -3.56 -13.50 3.89
C GLU A 66 -4.54 -12.39 3.54
N LEU A 67 -4.23 -11.64 2.48
CA LEU A 67 -5.05 -10.58 1.91
C LEU A 67 -4.98 -10.66 0.39
N ASN A 68 -6.12 -10.46 -0.26
CA ASN A 68 -6.21 -10.43 -1.70
C ASN A 68 -7.21 -9.37 -2.13
N SER A 69 -6.76 -8.44 -2.95
CA SER A 69 -7.58 -7.37 -3.49
C SER A 69 -8.13 -7.75 -4.85
N SER A 70 -9.45 -7.71 -5.03
CA SER A 70 -10.08 -7.80 -6.35
C SER A 70 -10.60 -6.46 -6.86
N GLN A 71 -10.90 -5.53 -5.93
CA GLN A 71 -11.52 -4.24 -6.25
C GLN A 71 -10.72 -3.05 -5.72
N THR A 72 -9.82 -3.27 -4.76
CA THR A 72 -9.01 -2.22 -4.17
C THR A 72 -7.69 -2.07 -4.91
N TRP A 73 -7.70 -1.18 -5.89
CA TRP A 73 -6.49 -0.73 -6.58
C TRP A 73 -5.67 0.16 -5.67
N ILE A 74 -4.37 -0.10 -5.62
CA ILE A 74 -3.37 0.74 -4.94
C ILE A 74 -2.55 1.47 -6.00
N TYR A 75 -1.96 2.59 -5.62
CA TYR A 75 -0.95 3.25 -6.44
C TYR A 75 0.33 2.44 -6.46
N PHE A 76 0.93 2.34 -7.64
CA PHE A 76 2.14 1.56 -7.88
C PHE A 76 3.26 2.46 -8.40
N GLN A 77 4.41 2.38 -7.75
CA GLN A 77 5.66 3.05 -8.11
C GLN A 77 6.85 2.20 -7.65
N ASP A 78 6.96 0.98 -8.20
CA ASP A 78 8.04 0.02 -7.93
C ASP A 78 8.42 -0.06 -6.43
N GLU A 79 9.70 0.13 -6.10
CA GLU A 79 10.26 0.06 -4.75
C GLU A 79 9.72 1.11 -3.77
N LYS A 80 9.05 2.16 -4.25
CA LYS A 80 8.43 3.22 -3.42
C LYS A 80 6.96 2.97 -3.09
N THR A 81 6.40 1.86 -3.60
CA THR A 81 4.99 1.50 -3.41
C THR A 81 4.66 1.22 -1.95
N PHE A 82 5.55 0.50 -1.25
CA PHE A 82 5.30 0.00 0.09
C PHE A 82 6.26 0.60 1.12
N SER A 83 5.78 0.78 2.34
CA SER A 83 6.62 0.97 3.53
C SER A 83 6.30 -0.12 4.54
N PHE A 84 7.33 -0.66 5.18
CA PHE A 84 7.18 -1.76 6.16
C PHE A 84 7.43 -1.22 7.57
N LEU A 85 6.42 -1.37 8.45
CA LEU A 85 6.51 -1.01 9.86
C LEU A 85 6.65 -2.32 10.65
N GLU A 86 7.89 -2.81 10.75
CA GLU A 86 8.19 -4.17 11.20
C GLU A 86 7.78 -4.45 12.65
N LYS A 87 7.99 -3.50 13.58
CA LYS A 87 7.67 -3.66 15.00
C LYS A 87 6.16 -3.78 15.18
N SER A 88 5.38 -2.99 14.44
CA SER A 88 3.91 -2.96 14.48
C SER A 88 3.25 -3.98 13.56
N GLU A 89 4.02 -4.76 12.80
CA GLU A 89 3.53 -5.71 11.80
C GLU A 89 2.58 -5.10 10.76
N CYS A 90 2.88 -3.87 10.35
CA CYS A 90 2.07 -3.13 9.39
C CYS A 90 2.76 -2.97 8.04
N ILE A 91 1.97 -3.03 6.97
CA ILE A 91 2.37 -2.73 5.59
C ILE A 91 1.62 -1.48 5.18
N VAL A 92 2.33 -0.49 4.67
CA VAL A 92 1.74 0.77 4.21
C VAL A 92 1.79 0.82 2.69
N CYS A 93 0.68 1.19 2.06
CA CYS A 93 0.63 1.56 0.64
C CYS A 93 -0.29 2.79 0.46
N ARG A 94 -0.53 3.21 -0.78
CA ARG A 94 -1.39 4.37 -1.08
C ARG A 94 -2.56 3.96 -1.93
N LYS A 95 -3.72 4.57 -1.67
CA LYS A 95 -4.92 4.36 -2.47
C LYS A 95 -5.39 5.68 -3.06
N PRO A 96 -5.42 5.82 -4.40
CA PRO A 96 -6.12 6.94 -5.02
C PRO A 96 -7.60 6.89 -4.61
N ALA A 97 -8.09 7.99 -4.04
CA ALA A 97 -9.46 8.15 -3.59
C ALA A 97 -10.02 9.45 -4.19
N SER A 98 -10.17 9.47 -5.53
CA SER A 98 -10.88 10.54 -6.22
C SER A 98 -12.35 10.19 -6.35
N ASN A 99 -13.19 11.10 -5.92
CA ASN A 99 -14.64 11.10 -6.05
C ASN A 99 -15.11 12.53 -6.31
N SER A 100 -15.51 12.79 -7.56
CA SER A 100 -16.01 14.10 -8.02
C SER A 100 -17.24 14.63 -7.25
N LYS A 101 -17.87 13.81 -6.40
CA LYS A 101 -19.04 14.17 -5.59
C LYS A 101 -18.71 14.43 -4.12
N ASN A 102 -17.48 14.20 -3.67
CA ASN A 102 -17.12 14.24 -2.26
C ASN A 102 -15.92 15.15 -2.00
N LEU A 103 -15.96 15.97 -0.96
CA LEU A 103 -14.86 16.91 -0.61
C LEU A 103 -13.61 16.20 -0.08
N LYS A 104 -13.73 14.91 0.29
CA LYS A 104 -12.62 14.03 0.68
C LYS A 104 -11.84 13.46 -0.51
N ASP A 105 -11.71 14.23 -1.59
CA ASP A 105 -10.80 13.90 -2.68
C ASP A 105 -9.38 13.80 -2.13
N GLY A 106 -8.80 12.61 -2.21
CA GLY A 106 -7.58 12.30 -1.49
C GLY A 106 -6.74 11.21 -2.12
N PHE A 107 -5.59 11.03 -1.52
CA PHE A 107 -4.66 9.96 -1.84
C PHE A 107 -4.13 9.36 -0.53
N PRO A 108 -5.03 8.82 0.32
CA PRO A 108 -4.67 8.33 1.64
C PRO A 108 -3.64 7.23 1.59
N PHE A 109 -2.89 7.13 2.68
CA PHE A 109 -2.17 5.90 2.98
C PHE A 109 -3.14 4.86 3.52
N ILE A 110 -3.01 3.63 3.06
CA ILE A 110 -3.62 2.46 3.69
C ILE A 110 -2.54 1.82 4.56
N ILE A 111 -2.86 1.63 5.83
CA ILE A 111 -2.01 0.94 6.80
C ILE A 111 -2.66 -0.42 7.08
N ILE A 112 -1.99 -1.49 6.72
CA ILE A 112 -2.49 -2.88 6.77
C ILE A 112 -1.78 -3.60 7.91
N ASN A 113 -2.49 -3.87 9.01
CA ASN A 113 -1.99 -4.65 10.13
C ASN A 113 -2.22 -6.15 9.87
N MET A 114 -1.14 -6.86 9.56
CA MET A 114 -1.20 -8.27 9.18
C MET A 114 -1.50 -9.19 10.36
N LYS A 115 -1.08 -8.81 11.57
CA LYS A 115 -1.29 -9.59 12.80
C LYS A 115 -2.76 -9.59 13.22
N ASN A 116 -3.37 -8.41 13.23
CA ASN A 116 -4.76 -8.23 13.67
C ASN A 116 -5.76 -8.41 12.53
N ARG A 117 -5.31 -8.57 11.28
CA ARG A 117 -6.15 -8.69 10.07
C ARG A 117 -7.05 -7.48 9.87
N GLN A 118 -6.50 -6.29 10.09
CA GLN A 118 -7.20 -5.03 10.02
C GLN A 118 -6.44 -4.03 9.15
N PHE A 119 -7.15 -3.07 8.58
CA PHE A 119 -6.55 -1.95 7.86
C PHE A 119 -7.14 -0.63 8.34
N ALA A 120 -6.39 0.46 8.19
CA ALA A 120 -6.84 1.80 8.50
C ALA A 120 -6.36 2.78 7.43
N PHE A 121 -6.92 3.98 7.46
CA PHE A 121 -6.51 5.07 6.58
C PHE A 121 -5.80 6.15 7.38
N LEU A 122 -4.78 6.73 6.76
CA LEU A 122 -4.23 8.02 7.14
C LEU A 122 -4.57 9.02 6.03
N ASP A 123 -5.45 9.96 6.35
CA ASP A 123 -5.95 10.96 5.40
C ASP A 123 -4.79 11.81 4.83
N PHE A 124 -4.78 11.89 3.51
CA PHE A 124 -3.78 12.64 2.75
C PHE A 124 -4.37 13.14 1.43
N ASN A 125 -3.84 14.26 0.93
CA ASN A 125 -4.16 14.75 -0.41
C ASN A 125 -3.24 14.10 -1.46
N TYR A 126 -3.29 14.57 -2.70
CA TYR A 126 -2.47 14.06 -3.81
C TYR A 126 -0.95 14.12 -3.57
N THR A 127 -0.47 14.93 -2.62
CA THR A 127 0.97 15.04 -2.33
C THR A 127 1.55 13.82 -1.62
N SER A 128 0.73 12.84 -1.21
CA SER A 128 1.20 11.60 -0.56
C SER A 128 2.19 10.81 -1.41
N ILE A 129 2.18 10.99 -2.73
CA ILE A 129 3.14 10.38 -3.67
C ILE A 129 4.59 10.80 -3.38
N TYR A 130 4.79 11.92 -2.68
CA TYR A 130 6.12 12.42 -2.32
C TYR A 130 6.57 11.99 -0.92
N TYR A 131 5.69 11.38 -0.12
CA TYR A 131 5.97 10.96 1.25
C TYR A 131 5.96 9.45 1.40
N GLY A 132 6.82 8.90 2.26
CA GLY A 132 6.74 7.55 2.80
C GLY A 132 6.44 7.58 4.30
N ILE A 133 6.31 6.40 4.90
CA ILE A 133 6.12 6.25 6.36
C ILE A 133 7.28 5.43 6.91
N GLU A 134 7.97 5.95 7.93
CA GLU A 134 9.04 5.26 8.64
C GLU A 134 8.62 4.99 10.08
N GLU A 135 8.75 3.75 10.53
CA GLU A 135 8.46 3.37 11.91
C GLU A 135 9.56 3.85 12.87
N THR A 136 9.19 4.60 13.89
CA THR A 136 10.13 5.08 14.91
C THR A 136 10.16 4.13 16.10
N GLU A 137 8.99 3.71 16.58
CA GLU A 137 8.82 2.77 17.69
C GLU A 137 7.56 1.92 17.49
N LEU A 138 7.32 0.96 18.39
CA LEU A 138 6.12 0.14 18.31
C LEU A 138 4.88 1.05 18.34
N PHE A 139 4.01 0.90 17.34
CA PHE A 139 2.81 1.69 17.11
C PHE A 139 3.00 3.19 16.84
N LYS A 140 4.23 3.67 16.61
CA LYS A 140 4.47 5.04 16.15
C LYS A 140 5.36 5.09 14.93
N ALA A 141 4.95 5.92 13.98
CA ALA A 141 5.68 6.19 12.76
C ALA A 141 5.76 7.69 12.50
N LYS A 142 6.54 8.08 11.51
CA LYS A 142 6.60 9.45 11.02
C LYS A 142 6.54 9.50 9.50
N LEU A 143 6.08 10.62 8.97
CA LEU A 143 6.19 10.90 7.53
C LEU A 143 7.62 11.28 7.15
N ILE A 144 8.14 10.64 6.11
CA ILE A 144 9.45 10.93 5.51
C ILE A 144 9.31 11.33 4.05
N GLU A 145 10.25 12.08 3.52
CA GLU A 145 10.27 12.49 2.11
C GLU A 145 10.90 11.39 1.25
N ILE A 146 10.21 10.91 0.21
CA ILE A 146 10.74 9.92 -0.75
C ILE A 146 11.13 10.56 -2.10
N HIS A 147 10.73 11.82 -2.31
CA HIS A 147 11.13 12.67 -3.44
C HIS A 147 11.38 14.10 -2.94
N PRO A 148 12.46 14.34 -2.17
CA PRO A 148 12.68 15.59 -1.45
C PRO A 148 12.79 16.81 -2.40
N LYS A 149 13.40 16.63 -3.57
CA LYS A 149 13.52 17.70 -4.57
C LYS A 149 12.16 18.16 -5.09
N ASP A 150 11.22 17.24 -5.31
CA ASP A 150 9.91 17.59 -5.84
C ASP A 150 9.05 18.32 -4.80
N ILE A 151 9.25 17.98 -3.51
CA ILE A 151 8.57 18.61 -2.38
C ILE A 151 8.95 20.08 -2.22
N GLU A 152 10.18 20.48 -2.56
CA GLU A 152 10.62 21.88 -2.50
C GLU A 152 9.82 22.81 -3.41
N TYR A 153 9.25 22.28 -4.49
CA TYR A 153 8.44 23.03 -5.45
C TYR A 153 6.93 23.00 -5.15
N LEU A 154 6.50 22.28 -4.10
CA LEU A 154 5.10 22.25 -3.70
C LEU A 154 4.74 23.53 -2.93
N ASN A 155 3.64 24.16 -3.32
CA ASN A 155 3.03 25.27 -2.58
C ASN A 155 2.16 24.78 -1.40
N ASP A 156 2.26 23.51 -1.02
CA ASP A 156 1.52 22.89 0.08
C ASP A 156 2.35 22.84 1.37
N LYS A 157 1.67 22.87 2.54
CA LYS A 157 2.35 22.74 3.84
C LYS A 157 3.05 21.38 3.93
N LYS A 158 4.37 21.40 4.16
CA LYS A 158 5.15 20.17 4.39
C LYS A 158 4.64 19.44 5.65
N ARG A 159 4.48 18.12 5.53
CA ARG A 159 4.08 17.22 6.63
C ARG A 159 5.24 16.33 7.11
N THR A 160 6.46 16.58 6.64
CA THR A 160 7.67 15.85 7.05
C THR A 160 7.83 15.86 8.56
N ASN A 161 8.16 14.71 9.16
CA ASN A 161 8.26 14.46 10.60
C ASN A 161 6.93 14.55 11.38
N GLU A 162 5.77 14.67 10.73
CA GLU A 162 4.51 14.46 11.41
C GLU A 162 4.46 13.04 12.00
N ILE A 163 4.15 12.95 13.29
CA ILE A 163 4.06 11.69 14.02
C ILE A 163 2.68 11.09 13.79
N ILE A 164 2.68 9.81 13.42
CA ILE A 164 1.49 9.00 13.23
C ILE A 164 1.45 8.00 14.38
N ASP A 165 0.44 8.14 15.24
CA ASP A 165 0.14 7.17 16.27
C ASP A 165 -0.85 6.13 15.71
N LEU A 166 -0.36 4.90 15.53
CA LEU A 166 -1.13 3.81 14.93
C LEU A 166 -2.28 3.34 15.85
N GLU A 167 -2.18 3.58 17.16
CA GLU A 167 -3.22 3.17 18.12
C GLU A 167 -4.48 4.03 17.98
N ASN A 168 -4.34 5.28 17.50
CA ASN A 168 -5.45 6.21 17.33
C ASN A 168 -6.18 6.06 15.98
N LEU A 169 -5.73 5.15 15.11
CA LEU A 169 -6.36 4.94 13.81
C LEU A 169 -7.69 4.18 13.95
N LYS A 170 -8.65 4.55 13.11
CA LYS A 170 -9.91 3.79 12.96
C LYS A 170 -9.63 2.53 12.14
N TRP A 171 -9.43 1.42 12.83
CA TRP A 171 -9.20 0.11 12.23
C TRP A 171 -10.49 -0.52 11.69
N LEU A 172 -10.38 -1.12 10.51
CA LEU A 172 -11.43 -1.82 9.77
C LEU A 172 -10.99 -3.26 9.50
N GLU A 173 -11.92 -4.19 9.45
CA GLU A 173 -11.64 -5.61 9.24
C GLU A 173 -11.27 -5.93 7.78
N PHE A 174 -10.34 -6.86 7.55
CA PHE A 174 -9.94 -7.27 6.18
C PHE A 174 -11.10 -7.72 5.28
N ILE A 175 -12.21 -8.19 5.84
CA ILE A 175 -13.40 -8.54 5.05
C ILE A 175 -13.93 -7.36 4.23
N ASP A 176 -13.72 -6.13 4.72
CA ASP A 176 -14.13 -4.89 4.07
C ASP A 176 -13.06 -4.35 3.10
N PHE A 177 -11.91 -5.02 2.94
CA PHE A 177 -10.79 -4.47 2.18
C PHE A 177 -11.11 -4.23 0.71
N ASN A 178 -11.92 -5.08 0.07
CA ASN A 178 -12.37 -4.84 -1.31
C ASN A 178 -13.30 -3.61 -1.43
N ARG A 179 -13.91 -3.19 -0.32
CA ARG A 179 -14.74 -1.99 -0.21
C ARG A 179 -13.99 -0.82 0.44
N ALA A 180 -12.65 -0.88 0.49
CA ALA A 180 -11.82 0.14 1.13
C ALA A 180 -12.14 1.56 0.65
N LEU A 181 -12.42 1.77 -0.65
CA LEU A 181 -12.78 3.09 -1.15
C LEU A 181 -14.08 3.61 -0.54
N GLU A 182 -15.09 2.75 -0.42
CA GLU A 182 -16.38 3.11 0.21
C GLU A 182 -16.16 3.43 1.69
N LYS A 183 -15.40 2.56 2.39
CA LYS A 183 -15.06 2.73 3.81
C LYS A 183 -14.28 4.00 4.12
N TYR A 184 -13.46 4.48 3.21
CA TYR A 184 -12.73 5.73 3.37
C TYR A 184 -13.67 6.96 3.42
N TYR A 185 -14.81 6.89 2.75
CA TYR A 185 -15.79 7.97 2.70
C TYR A 185 -16.86 7.90 3.82
N GLU A 186 -16.87 6.85 4.63
CA GLU A 186 -17.74 6.67 5.82
C GLU A 186 -17.18 7.36 7.09
#